data_AF-A0A926J8A2-F1
#
_entry.id   AF-A0A926J8A2-F1
#
_cell.length_a   1.000
_cell.length_b   1.000
_cell.length_c   1.000
_cell.angle_alpha   90.00
_cell.angle_beta   90.00
_cell.angle_gamma   90.00
#
_symmetry.space_group_name_H-M   'P 1'
#
loop_
_entity.id
_entity.type
_entity.pdbx_description
1 polymer ?
#
loop_
_entity_poly.entity_id
_entity_poly.type
_entity_poly.pdbx_seq_one_letter_code
_entity_poly.pdbx_strand_id
1 'polypeptide(L)'
;MKEKVAVTGMGVLDFIASLVDSLAWPLAAVIIALVFHKQIGSLVAKVKTLKWGEAAVDFTEKLDKVETEAEALAHATDGQDTPAVAAAPSGRFHELLAISPNAAILDTWSEVENEIRKLGKHHGLVDSPARPSRIGDQLVQSGVLPVGIHKMLAEMRSMRNQAAHGAQTTPEDALRFYQLSQRTLAFIEGSNF
;
A
#
# COMPACT_ATOMS: atom_id res chain seq x y z
N MET A 1 5.10 -67.00 46.95
CA MET A 1 3.68 -67.00 47.39
C MET A 1 3.02 -65.80 46.73
N LYS A 2 1.85 -66.01 46.11
CA LYS A 2 1.26 -65.18 45.04
C LYS A 2 1.06 -63.70 45.38
N GLU A 3 1.33 -62.90 44.34
CA GLU A 3 0.93 -61.53 44.05
C GLU A 3 -0.54 -61.22 44.41
N LYS A 4 -0.80 -60.01 44.94
CA LYS A 4 -2.08 -59.32 44.79
C LYS A 4 -1.81 -57.83 44.60
N VAL A 5 -1.63 -57.44 43.35
CA VAL A 5 -1.85 -56.06 42.90
C VAL A 5 -3.35 -55.79 43.07
N ALA A 6 -3.70 -54.93 44.03
CA ALA A 6 -5.06 -54.43 44.16
C ALA A 6 -5.25 -53.34 43.09
N VAL A 7 -5.95 -53.67 42.02
CA VAL A 7 -6.48 -52.69 41.06
C VAL A 7 -7.66 -52.01 41.75
N THR A 8 -7.44 -50.81 42.31
CA THR A 8 -8.50 -49.95 42.83
C THR A 8 -9.23 -49.32 41.64
N GLY A 9 -10.42 -49.83 41.33
CA GLY A 9 -11.30 -49.21 40.33
C GLY A 9 -11.71 -47.81 40.77
N MET A 10 -11.58 -46.84 39.88
CA MET A 10 -11.95 -45.44 40.11
C MET A 10 -13.45 -45.34 40.40
N GLY A 11 -13.83 -44.68 41.51
CA GLY A 11 -15.23 -44.52 41.88
C GLY A 11 -15.97 -43.59 40.89
N VAL A 12 -17.29 -43.73 40.76
CA VAL A 12 -18.12 -42.87 39.89
C VAL A 12 -17.97 -41.38 40.24
N LEU A 13 -17.73 -41.07 41.52
CA LEU A 13 -17.46 -39.70 41.99
C LEU A 13 -16.13 -39.14 41.46
N ASP A 14 -15.08 -39.95 41.43
CA ASP A 14 -13.76 -39.57 40.90
C ASP A 14 -13.81 -39.37 39.38
N PHE A 15 -14.63 -40.16 38.68
CA PHE A 15 -14.91 -39.98 37.25
C PHE A 15 -15.65 -38.67 36.96
N ILE A 16 -16.67 -38.32 37.75
CA ILE A 16 -17.39 -37.05 37.59
C ILE A 16 -16.46 -35.86 37.92
N ALA A 17 -15.63 -35.97 38.96
CA ALA A 17 -14.67 -34.92 39.32
C ALA A 17 -13.64 -34.68 38.19
N SER A 18 -13.07 -35.74 37.61
CA SER A 18 -12.13 -35.61 36.49
C SER A 18 -12.78 -35.09 35.19
N LEU A 19 -14.06 -35.40 34.95
CA LEU A 19 -14.82 -34.78 33.87
C LEU A 19 -15.02 -33.28 34.10
N VAL A 20 -15.41 -32.87 35.32
CA VAL A 20 -15.62 -31.46 35.65
C VAL A 20 -14.31 -30.68 35.57
N ASP A 21 -13.21 -31.21 36.09
CA ASP A 21 -11.90 -30.54 36.01
C ASP A 21 -11.42 -30.35 34.56
N SER A 22 -11.63 -31.34 33.70
CA SER A 22 -11.25 -31.24 32.28
C SER A 22 -12.17 -30.33 31.46
N LEU A 23 -13.47 -30.26 31.81
CA LEU A 23 -14.47 -29.46 31.09
C LEU A 23 -14.70 -28.06 31.70
N ALA A 24 -14.24 -27.79 32.93
CA ALA A 24 -14.42 -26.49 33.57
C ALA A 24 -13.73 -25.37 32.79
N TRP A 25 -12.47 -25.57 32.36
CA TRP A 25 -11.72 -24.57 31.60
C TRP A 25 -12.32 -24.29 30.22
N PRO A 26 -12.65 -25.29 29.38
CA PRO A 26 -13.23 -25.06 28.06
C PRO A 26 -14.62 -24.43 28.16
N LEU A 27 -15.43 -24.86 29.13
CA LEU A 27 -16.75 -24.31 29.34
C LEU A 27 -16.67 -22.85 29.84
N ALA A 28 -15.76 -22.56 30.77
CA ALA A 28 -15.50 -21.19 31.21
C ALA A 28 -15.04 -20.31 30.05
N ALA A 29 -14.13 -20.78 29.19
CA ALA A 29 -13.66 -20.04 28.02
C ALA A 29 -14.80 -19.75 27.03
N VAL A 30 -15.68 -20.72 26.76
CA VAL A 30 -16.85 -20.53 25.90
C VAL A 30 -17.84 -19.54 26.52
N ILE A 31 -18.13 -19.65 27.82
CA ILE A 31 -19.01 -18.72 28.53
C ILE A 31 -18.44 -17.30 28.47
N ILE A 32 -17.15 -17.11 28.75
CA ILE A 32 -16.47 -15.81 28.65
C ILE A 32 -16.57 -15.30 27.21
N ALA A 33 -16.25 -16.11 26.20
CA ALA A 33 -16.34 -15.69 24.80
C ALA A 33 -17.76 -15.26 24.42
N LEU A 34 -18.80 -15.99 24.85
CA LEU A 34 -20.19 -15.67 24.56
C LEU A 34 -20.67 -14.41 25.28
N VAL A 35 -20.31 -14.22 26.56
CA VAL A 35 -20.68 -13.02 27.33
C VAL A 35 -19.98 -11.77 26.78
N PHE A 36 -18.70 -11.90 26.40
CA PHE A 36 -17.86 -10.76 26.01
C PHE A 36 -17.71 -10.57 24.49
N HIS A 37 -18.34 -11.38 23.63
CA HIS A 37 -18.15 -11.32 22.16
C HIS A 37 -18.34 -9.91 21.58
N LYS A 38 -19.33 -9.16 22.07
CA LYS A 38 -19.60 -7.78 21.61
C LYS A 38 -18.50 -6.81 22.03
N GLN A 39 -17.96 -6.97 23.24
CA GLN A 39 -16.92 -6.10 23.79
C GLN A 39 -15.59 -6.37 23.09
N ILE A 40 -15.26 -7.65 22.86
CA ILE A 40 -14.10 -8.07 22.08
C ILE A 40 -14.20 -7.54 20.65
N GLY A 41 -15.35 -7.71 19.99
CA GLY A 41 -15.58 -7.19 18.64
C GLY A 41 -15.43 -5.67 18.54
N SER A 42 -15.93 -4.93 19.53
CA SER A 42 -15.79 -3.47 19.60
C SER A 42 -14.34 -3.03 19.78
N LEU A 43 -13.57 -3.68 20.65
CA LEU A 43 -12.15 -3.39 20.84
C LEU A 43 -11.32 -3.70 19.58
N VAL A 44 -11.58 -4.83 18.93
CA VAL A 44 -10.94 -5.19 17.66
C VAL A 44 -11.29 -4.17 16.58
N ALA A 45 -12.55 -3.74 16.49
CA ALA A 45 -12.97 -2.70 15.56
C ALA A 45 -12.24 -1.38 15.80
N LYS A 46 -12.08 -0.94 17.07
CA LYS A 46 -11.35 0.28 17.43
C LYS A 46 -9.86 0.20 17.07
N VAL A 47 -9.21 -0.93 17.38
CA VAL A 47 -7.81 -1.17 16.99
C VAL A 47 -7.67 -1.19 15.47
N LYS A 48 -8.64 -1.78 14.77
CA LYS A 48 -8.68 -1.78 13.31
C LYS A 48 -8.84 -0.36 12.76
N THR A 49 -9.79 0.44 13.25
CA THR A 49 -9.97 1.83 12.80
C THR A 49 -8.78 2.73 13.13
N LEU A 50 -8.11 2.52 14.27
CA LEU A 50 -6.90 3.27 14.64
C LEU A 50 -5.74 2.93 13.70
N LYS A 51 -5.48 1.64 13.46
CA LYS A 51 -4.50 1.18 12.47
C LYS A 51 -4.86 1.64 11.04
N TRP A 52 -6.14 1.71 10.72
CA TRP A 52 -6.62 2.24 9.44
C TRP A 52 -6.32 3.74 9.30
N GLY A 53 -6.47 4.51 10.37
CA GLY A 53 -6.12 5.93 10.41
C GLY A 53 -4.61 6.16 10.30
N GLU A 54 -3.80 5.49 11.13
CA GLU A 54 -2.34 5.63 11.14
C GLU A 54 -1.71 5.31 9.77
N ALA A 55 -2.10 4.19 9.15
CA ALA A 55 -1.55 3.80 7.85
C ALA A 55 -1.96 4.75 6.70
N ALA A 56 -3.15 5.35 6.78
CA ALA A 56 -3.57 6.37 5.81
C ALA A 56 -2.76 7.66 5.99
N VAL A 57 -2.54 8.09 7.24
CA VAL A 57 -1.69 9.24 7.57
C VAL A 57 -0.27 9.05 7.03
N ASP A 58 0.33 7.87 7.18
CA ASP A 58 1.67 7.58 6.64
C ASP A 58 1.74 7.77 5.11
N PHE A 59 0.68 7.40 4.38
CA PHE A 59 0.62 7.58 2.93
C PHE A 59 0.48 9.06 2.57
N THR A 60 -0.45 9.77 3.22
CA THR A 60 -0.67 11.21 3.03
C THR A 60 0.59 12.01 3.34
N GLU A 61 1.28 11.77 4.44
CA GLU A 61 2.53 12.46 4.79
C GLU A 61 3.62 12.25 3.75
N LYS A 62 3.71 11.04 3.19
CA LYS A 62 4.67 10.75 2.13
C LYS A 62 4.30 11.51 0.86
N LEU A 63 3.01 11.58 0.53
CA LEU A 63 2.54 12.34 -0.62
C LEU A 63 2.82 13.84 -0.46
N ASP A 64 2.58 14.41 0.72
CA ASP A 64 2.93 15.80 1.06
C ASP A 64 4.42 16.09 0.81
N LYS A 65 5.30 15.17 1.24
CA LYS A 65 6.75 15.31 1.02
C LYS A 65 7.10 15.30 -0.46
N VAL A 66 6.55 14.36 -1.24
CA VAL A 66 6.84 14.28 -2.69
C VAL A 66 6.33 15.51 -3.43
N GLU A 67 5.12 16.00 -3.09
CA GLU A 67 4.57 17.21 -3.70
C GLU A 67 5.42 18.44 -3.38
N THR A 68 5.84 18.61 -2.13
CA THR A 68 6.71 19.72 -1.72
C THR A 68 8.05 19.70 -2.47
N GLU A 69 8.63 18.52 -2.64
CA GLU A 69 9.89 18.36 -3.40
C GLU A 69 9.69 18.59 -4.91
N ALA A 70 8.55 18.20 -5.47
CA ALA A 70 8.21 18.45 -6.86
C ALA A 70 8.04 19.95 -7.14
N GLU A 71 7.41 20.69 -6.24
CA GLU A 71 7.29 22.15 -6.33
C GLU A 71 8.67 22.83 -6.26
N ALA A 72 9.54 22.39 -5.34
CA ALA A 72 10.90 22.90 -5.26
C ALA A 72 11.70 22.66 -6.57
N LEU A 73 11.51 21.52 -7.23
CA LEU A 73 12.14 21.23 -8.51
C LEU A 73 11.62 22.12 -9.65
N ALA A 74 10.31 22.37 -9.69
CA ALA A 74 9.68 23.26 -10.65
C ALA A 74 10.22 24.70 -10.53
N HIS A 75 10.44 25.17 -9.29
CA HIS A 75 11.00 26.51 -9.05
C HIS A 75 12.50 26.64 -9.33
N ALA A 76 13.27 25.55 -9.24
CA ALA A 76 14.71 25.56 -9.52
C ALA A 76 15.04 25.51 -11.02
N THR A 77 14.09 25.08 -11.85
CA THR A 77 14.24 24.98 -13.30
C THR A 77 13.61 26.22 -13.93
N ASP A 78 14.39 27.32 -13.97
CA ASP A 78 13.98 28.64 -14.46
C ASP A 78 13.25 28.57 -15.82
N GLY A 79 11.94 28.83 -15.82
CA GLY A 79 11.17 29.18 -17.03
C GLY A 79 10.56 28.06 -17.87
N GLN A 80 10.56 26.79 -17.45
CA GLN A 80 9.60 25.84 -18.04
C GLN A 80 8.27 25.97 -17.31
N ASP A 81 7.32 26.66 -17.95
CA ASP A 81 5.90 26.57 -17.62
C ASP A 81 5.51 25.08 -17.65
N THR A 82 5.64 24.39 -16.50
CA THR A 82 4.95 23.14 -16.26
C THR A 82 3.50 23.40 -16.66
N PRO A 83 2.91 22.66 -17.62
CA PRO A 83 1.52 22.88 -17.98
C PRO A 83 0.69 22.78 -16.71
N ALA A 84 0.20 23.93 -16.23
CA ALA A 84 -0.47 24.06 -14.94
C ALA A 84 -1.88 23.47 -14.95
N VAL A 85 -2.22 22.69 -15.96
CA VAL A 85 -3.49 21.98 -16.06
C VAL A 85 -3.20 20.52 -15.78
N ALA A 86 -3.27 20.14 -14.50
CA ALA A 86 -3.48 18.73 -14.18
C ALA A 86 -4.72 18.30 -14.97
N ALA A 87 -4.52 17.40 -15.93
CA ALA A 87 -5.60 16.91 -16.78
C ALA A 87 -6.75 16.45 -15.88
N ALA A 88 -7.99 16.81 -16.23
CA ALA A 88 -9.14 16.36 -15.45
C ALA A 88 -9.11 14.82 -15.33
N PRO A 89 -9.44 14.24 -14.16
CA PRO A 89 -9.41 12.80 -14.00
C PRO A 89 -10.27 12.09 -15.05
N SER A 90 -9.72 11.03 -15.63
CA SER A 90 -10.42 10.28 -16.69
C SER A 90 -11.63 9.52 -16.13
N GLY A 91 -12.59 9.17 -17.00
CA GLY A 91 -13.73 8.32 -16.60
C GLY A 91 -13.26 6.98 -16.00
N ARG A 92 -12.20 6.39 -16.56
CA ARG A 92 -11.56 5.18 -16.05
C ARG A 92 -11.00 5.37 -14.63
N PHE A 93 -10.36 6.51 -14.36
CA PHE A 93 -9.86 6.80 -13.02
C PHE A 93 -11.00 6.82 -12.00
N HIS A 94 -12.12 7.49 -12.33
CA HIS A 94 -13.29 7.53 -11.46
C HIS A 94 -13.92 6.16 -11.21
N GLU A 95 -14.01 5.32 -12.24
CA GLU A 95 -14.47 3.93 -12.11
C GLU A 95 -13.60 3.11 -11.15
N LEU A 96 -12.28 3.22 -11.28
CA LEU A 96 -11.33 2.52 -10.41
C LEU A 96 -11.34 3.08 -8.99
N LEU A 97 -11.45 4.40 -8.83
CA LEU A 97 -11.55 5.06 -7.54
C LEU A 97 -12.78 4.60 -6.75
N ALA A 98 -13.90 4.40 -7.45
CA ALA A 98 -15.13 3.86 -6.87
C ALA A 98 -14.99 2.41 -6.39
N ILE A 99 -14.07 1.63 -6.98
CA ILE A 99 -13.74 0.27 -6.55
C ILE A 99 -12.75 0.30 -5.37
N SER A 100 -11.62 0.98 -5.55
CA SER A 100 -10.56 1.10 -4.54
C SER A 100 -9.58 2.23 -4.89
N PRO A 101 -9.23 3.12 -3.95
CA PRO A 101 -8.18 4.12 -4.16
C PRO A 101 -6.83 3.51 -4.58
N ASN A 102 -6.47 2.34 -4.01
CA ASN A 102 -5.27 1.61 -4.43
C ASN A 102 -5.32 1.20 -5.91
N ALA A 103 -6.48 0.75 -6.41
CA ALA A 103 -6.61 0.36 -7.81
C ALA A 103 -6.41 1.57 -8.74
N ALA A 104 -6.95 2.73 -8.37
CA ALA A 104 -6.75 3.98 -9.09
C ALA A 104 -5.27 4.41 -9.10
N ILE A 105 -4.57 4.30 -7.97
CA ILE A 105 -3.12 4.59 -7.86
C ILE A 105 -2.28 3.66 -8.75
N LEU A 106 -2.56 2.35 -8.70
CA LEU A 106 -1.86 1.35 -9.52
C LEU A 106 -2.02 1.61 -11.01
N ASP A 107 -3.24 1.91 -11.45
CA ASP A 107 -3.56 2.19 -12.85
C ASP A 107 -2.89 3.49 -13.32
N THR A 108 -3.00 4.56 -12.53
CA THR A 108 -2.35 5.85 -12.79
C THR A 108 -0.83 5.69 -12.95
N TRP A 109 -0.17 4.98 -12.04
CA TRP A 109 1.28 4.77 -12.13
C TRP A 109 1.69 3.97 -13.37
N SER A 110 0.82 3.08 -13.87
CA SER A 110 1.10 2.31 -15.08
C SER A 110 1.29 3.21 -16.30
N GLU A 111 0.61 4.35 -16.36
CA GLU A 111 0.77 5.36 -17.42
C GLU A 111 2.19 5.95 -17.39
N VAL A 112 2.68 6.36 -16.21
CA VAL A 112 4.06 6.87 -16.01
C VAL A 112 5.09 5.84 -16.46
N GLU A 113 4.94 4.57 -16.06
CA GLU A 113 5.86 3.52 -16.47
C GLU A 113 5.86 3.26 -17.97
N ASN A 114 4.69 3.39 -18.61
CA ASN A 114 4.56 3.24 -20.05
C ASN A 114 5.29 4.37 -20.77
N GLU A 115 5.21 5.61 -20.26
CA GLU A 115 5.92 6.73 -20.86
C GLU A 115 7.44 6.62 -20.68
N ILE A 116 7.91 6.23 -19.49
CA ILE A 116 9.34 5.92 -19.27
C ILE A 116 9.83 4.84 -20.25
N ARG A 117 9.02 3.80 -20.49
CA ARG A 117 9.35 2.77 -21.48
C ARG A 117 9.41 3.31 -22.91
N LYS A 118 8.50 4.21 -23.30
CA LYS A 118 8.53 4.84 -24.63
C LYS A 118 9.76 5.72 -24.80
N LEU A 119 10.03 6.60 -23.84
CA LEU A 119 11.20 7.49 -23.86
C LEU A 119 12.51 6.69 -23.91
N GLY A 120 12.65 5.64 -23.08
CA GLY A 120 13.80 4.76 -23.13
C GLY A 120 14.00 4.09 -24.50
N LYS A 121 12.92 3.63 -25.14
CA LYS A 121 12.98 3.09 -26.51
C LYS A 121 13.40 4.14 -27.53
N HIS A 122 12.89 5.36 -27.40
CA HIS A 122 13.22 6.47 -28.29
C HIS A 122 14.73 6.78 -28.28
N HIS A 123 15.35 6.79 -27.10
CA HIS A 123 16.79 7.02 -26.94
C HIS A 123 17.67 5.75 -27.08
N GLY A 124 17.11 4.64 -27.57
CA GLY A 124 17.88 3.41 -27.81
C GLY A 124 18.41 2.73 -26.53
N LEU A 125 17.82 3.01 -25.37
CA LEU A 125 18.26 2.48 -24.07
C LEU A 125 17.67 1.10 -23.74
N VAL A 126 16.92 0.49 -24.66
CA VAL A 126 16.17 -0.76 -24.41
C VAL A 126 16.63 -1.89 -25.32
N ASP A 127 17.57 -2.69 -24.82
CA ASP A 127 17.79 -4.07 -25.26
C ASP A 127 17.11 -5.01 -24.25
N SER A 128 16.04 -5.72 -24.65
CA SER A 128 15.33 -6.74 -23.83
C SER A 128 14.49 -6.18 -22.67
N PRO A 129 13.61 -6.96 -21.97
CA PRO A 129 12.55 -6.43 -21.12
C PRO A 129 13.10 -5.86 -19.80
N ALA A 130 13.66 -4.66 -19.87
CA ALA A 130 14.13 -3.92 -18.72
C ALA A 130 12.93 -3.40 -17.89
N ARG A 131 13.08 -3.45 -16.56
CA ARG A 131 12.09 -2.88 -15.63
C ARG A 131 12.04 -1.37 -15.82
N PRO A 132 10.86 -0.72 -15.78
CA PRO A 132 10.72 0.74 -15.95
C PRO A 132 11.64 1.56 -15.05
N SER A 133 11.84 1.13 -13.79
CA SER A 133 12.76 1.85 -12.90
C SER A 133 14.19 1.85 -13.41
N ARG A 134 14.67 0.75 -13.99
CA ARG A 134 16.02 0.66 -14.56
C ARG A 134 16.14 1.54 -15.81
N ILE A 135 15.09 1.58 -16.63
CA ILE A 135 15.04 2.48 -17.79
C ILE A 135 15.09 3.94 -17.32
N GLY A 136 14.33 4.30 -16.28
CA GLY A 136 14.39 5.62 -15.64
C GLY A 136 15.78 5.97 -15.11
N ASP A 137 16.45 5.04 -14.41
CA ASP A 137 17.83 5.23 -13.94
C ASP A 137 18.79 5.50 -15.11
N GLN A 138 18.65 4.76 -16.21
CA GLN A 138 19.47 4.94 -17.41
C GLN A 138 19.21 6.29 -18.09
N LEU A 139 17.95 6.72 -18.19
CA LEU A 139 17.56 8.02 -18.75
C LEU A 139 18.16 9.19 -17.96
N VAL A 140 18.24 9.07 -16.63
CA VAL A 140 18.89 10.06 -15.77
C VAL A 140 20.41 10.03 -15.97
N GLN A 141 21.01 8.84 -16.02
CA GLN A 141 22.45 8.69 -16.25
C GLN A 141 22.90 9.20 -17.62
N SER A 142 22.05 9.08 -18.64
CA SER A 142 22.30 9.61 -19.99
C SER A 142 21.98 11.11 -20.11
N GLY A 143 21.50 11.76 -19.05
CA GLY A 143 21.15 13.18 -19.05
C GLY A 143 19.87 13.54 -19.81
N VAL A 144 19.07 12.55 -20.22
CA VAL A 144 17.78 12.78 -20.89
C VAL A 144 16.76 13.28 -19.87
N LEU A 145 16.77 12.71 -18.67
CA LEU A 145 15.96 13.15 -17.55
C LEU A 145 16.84 13.88 -16.52
N PRO A 146 16.43 15.08 -16.03
CA PRO A 146 17.18 15.79 -15.00
C PRO A 146 17.28 15.00 -13.70
N VAL A 147 18.41 15.10 -12.99
CA VAL A 147 18.64 14.36 -11.75
C VAL A 147 17.53 14.59 -10.70
N GLY A 148 16.90 15.76 -10.69
CA GLY A 148 15.77 16.06 -9.81
C GLY A 148 14.56 15.14 -9.97
N ILE A 149 14.24 14.68 -11.19
CA ILE A 149 13.09 13.79 -11.40
C ILE A 149 13.34 12.37 -10.90
N HIS A 150 14.61 11.97 -10.78
CA HIS A 150 15.00 10.64 -10.32
C HIS A 150 14.40 10.32 -8.95
N LYS A 151 14.55 11.26 -8.01
CA LYS A 151 14.02 11.12 -6.65
C LYS A 151 12.51 11.03 -6.65
N MET A 152 11.83 11.90 -7.41
CA MET A 152 10.37 11.90 -7.54
C MET A 152 9.85 10.55 -8.06
N LEU A 153 10.44 10.02 -9.14
CA LEU A 153 10.06 8.72 -9.68
C LEU A 153 10.30 7.57 -8.69
N ALA A 154 11.39 7.62 -7.92
CA ALA A 154 11.68 6.63 -6.89
C ALA A 154 10.64 6.64 -5.76
N GLU A 155 10.25 7.82 -5.28
CA GLU A 155 9.24 7.98 -4.23
C GLU A 155 7.85 7.59 -4.71
N MET A 156 7.44 8.01 -5.91
CA MET A 156 6.17 7.60 -6.51
C MET A 156 6.09 6.09 -6.73
N ARG A 157 7.18 5.45 -7.17
CA ARG A 157 7.26 3.98 -7.25
C ARG A 157 7.09 3.34 -5.88
N SER A 158 7.68 3.94 -4.84
CA SER A 158 7.56 3.48 -3.47
C SER A 158 6.12 3.57 -2.96
N MET A 159 5.41 4.67 -3.23
CA MET A 159 3.97 4.84 -2.95
C MET A 159 3.11 3.82 -3.72
N ARG A 160 3.39 3.61 -5.00
CA ARG A 160 2.73 2.56 -5.80
C ARG A 160 2.91 1.18 -5.19
N ASN A 161 4.12 0.86 -4.72
CA ASN A 161 4.39 -0.44 -4.09
C ASN A 161 3.63 -0.59 -2.76
N GLN A 162 3.54 0.48 -1.96
CA GLN A 162 2.70 0.49 -0.76
C GLN A 162 1.24 0.19 -1.10
N ALA A 163 0.68 0.87 -2.09
CA ALA A 163 -0.69 0.61 -2.58
C ALA A 163 -0.87 -0.84 -3.08
N ALA A 164 0.10 -1.38 -3.83
CA ALA A 164 0.10 -2.76 -4.29
C ALA A 164 0.11 -3.79 -3.15
N HIS A 165 0.82 -3.48 -2.06
CA HIS A 165 0.89 -4.30 -0.86
C HIS A 165 -0.31 -4.09 0.09
N GLY A 166 -1.33 -3.35 -0.35
CA GLY A 166 -2.55 -3.14 0.42
C GLY A 166 -2.41 -2.10 1.53
N ALA A 167 -1.49 -1.13 1.37
CA ALA A 167 -1.48 0.06 2.20
C ALA A 167 -2.86 0.74 2.17
N GLN A 168 -3.21 1.39 3.27
CA GLN A 168 -4.47 2.10 3.35
C GLN A 168 -4.30 3.45 2.67
N THR A 169 -5.22 3.78 1.77
CA THR A 169 -5.21 5.01 0.98
C THR A 169 -6.62 5.57 0.90
N THR A 170 -6.74 6.89 0.88
CA THR A 170 -8.03 7.58 0.75
C THR A 170 -8.30 7.95 -0.72
N PRO A 171 -9.58 8.25 -1.08
CA PRO A 171 -9.87 8.76 -2.41
C PRO A 171 -9.16 10.08 -2.74
N GLU A 172 -8.92 10.90 -1.72
CA GLU A 172 -8.15 12.15 -1.84
C GLU A 172 -6.69 11.86 -2.17
N ASP A 173 -6.06 10.91 -1.47
CA ASP A 173 -4.69 10.48 -1.76
C ASP A 173 -4.55 9.99 -3.21
N ALA A 174 -5.51 9.21 -3.70
CA ALA A 174 -5.51 8.74 -5.08
C ALA A 174 -5.65 9.88 -6.10
N LEU A 175 -6.48 10.88 -5.81
CA LEU A 175 -6.64 12.06 -6.66
C LEU A 175 -5.35 12.91 -6.70
N ARG A 176 -4.74 13.13 -5.53
CA ARG A 176 -3.46 13.84 -5.41
C ARG A 176 -2.33 13.11 -6.13
N PHE A 177 -2.23 11.78 -5.95
CA PHE A 177 -1.29 10.95 -6.68
C PHE A 177 -1.52 11.00 -8.20
N TYR A 178 -2.78 11.03 -8.63
CA TYR A 178 -3.14 11.24 -10.04
C TYR A 178 -2.63 12.58 -10.57
N GLN A 179 -2.90 13.68 -9.87
CA GLN A 179 -2.42 15.00 -10.28
C GLN A 179 -0.88 15.07 -10.35
N LEU A 180 -0.19 14.50 -9.37
CA LEU A 180 1.27 14.40 -9.37
C LEU A 180 1.79 13.57 -10.55
N SER A 181 1.11 12.48 -10.88
CA SER A 181 1.45 11.63 -12.04
C SER A 181 1.24 12.38 -13.36
N GLN A 182 0.17 13.14 -13.51
CA GLN A 182 -0.07 13.95 -14.72
C GLN A 182 0.99 15.04 -14.90
N ARG A 183 1.41 15.71 -13.83
CA ARG A 183 2.54 16.67 -13.89
C ARG A 183 3.84 15.98 -14.30
N THR A 184 4.09 14.80 -13.76
CA THR A 184 5.29 13.99 -14.08
C THR A 184 5.28 13.54 -15.56
N LEU A 185 4.11 13.10 -16.06
CA LEU A 185 3.94 12.74 -17.48
C LEU A 185 4.20 13.92 -18.40
N ALA A 186 3.59 15.09 -18.12
CA ALA A 186 3.81 16.29 -18.91
C ALA A 186 5.29 16.69 -18.98
N PHE A 187 6.03 16.53 -17.88
CA PHE A 187 7.47 16.78 -17.83
C PHE A 187 8.27 15.77 -18.67
N ILE A 188 7.97 14.47 -18.56
CA ILE A 188 8.63 13.42 -19.34
C ILE A 188 8.35 13.60 -20.84
N GLU A 189 7.11 13.93 -21.21
CA GLU A 189 6.72 14.21 -22.60
C GLU A 189 7.45 15.43 -23.17
N GLY A 190 7.63 16.49 -22.37
CA GLY A 190 8.44 17.65 -22.75
C GLY A 190 9.92 17.33 -22.97
N SER A 191 10.41 16.20 -22.43
CA SER A 191 11.81 15.73 -22.58
C SER A 191 12.02 14.83 -23.80
N ASN A 192 11.00 14.58 -24.63
CA ASN A 192 11.10 13.80 -25.89
C ASN A 192 11.75 14.57 -27.07
N PHE A 193 12.11 15.85 -26.89
CA PHE A 193 12.71 16.71 -27.92
C PHE A 193 14.25 16.81 -27.80
#